data_AF-A5INA6-F1
#
_entry.id   AF-A5INA6-F1
#
_cell.length_a   1.000
_cell.length_b   1.000
_cell.length_c   1.000
_cell.angle_alpha   90.00
_cell.angle_beta   90.00
_cell.angle_gamma   90.00
#
_symmetry.space_group_name_H-M   'P 1'
#
loop_
_entity.id
_entity.type
_entity.pdbx_description
1 polymer ?
#
loop_
_entity_poly.entity_id
_entity_poly.type
_entity_poly.pdbx_seq_one_letter_code
_entity_poly.pdbx_strand_id
1 'polypeptide(L)'
;MNGARKWFFPDGYIPNGKRGYLVSHESLCIMNTGDETAKIRITFLFEDSEPVVHEVEISPMKSLHLRLDKLGIPKCKPYSIMAESNAPVVMQLSRLDAGKDHYTLMTTIGYWEE
;
A
#
# COMPACT_ATOMS: atom_id res chain seq x y z
N MET A 1 -19.82 -8.96 7.00
CA MET A 1 -18.58 -8.55 6.31
C MET A 1 -17.89 -7.50 7.18
N ASN A 2 -16.57 -7.53 7.29
CA ASN A 2 -15.80 -6.61 8.14
C ASN A 2 -14.85 -5.78 7.28
N GLY A 3 -14.62 -4.53 7.67
CA GLY A 3 -13.81 -3.59 6.90
C GLY A 3 -14.65 -2.70 5.99
N ALA A 4 -14.01 -2.14 4.98
CA ALA A 4 -14.61 -1.23 4.00
C ALA A 4 -14.09 -1.53 2.59
N ARG A 5 -14.76 -1.03 1.56
CA ARG A 5 -14.37 -1.29 0.17
C ARG A 5 -13.54 -0.17 -0.42
N LYS A 6 -13.48 1.02 0.18
CA LYS A 6 -12.56 2.10 -0.24
C LYS A 6 -11.59 2.49 0.88
N TRP A 7 -10.33 2.66 0.51
CA TRP A 7 -9.25 3.00 1.42
C TRP A 7 -8.35 4.06 0.83
N PHE A 8 -7.89 4.98 1.68
CA PHE A 8 -7.13 6.16 1.26
C PHE A 8 -5.91 6.36 2.15
N PHE A 9 -4.76 6.60 1.50
CA PHE A 9 -3.48 6.88 2.14
C PHE A 9 -2.84 8.09 1.47
N PRO A 10 -2.91 9.29 2.08
CA PRO A 10 -2.40 10.51 1.46
C PRO A 10 -0.87 10.55 1.32
N ASP A 11 -0.13 9.95 2.26
CA ASP A 11 1.34 9.99 2.29
C ASP A 11 1.96 8.69 1.77
N GLY A 12 2.27 8.65 0.48
CA GLY A 12 3.04 7.62 -0.19
C GLY A 12 4.37 8.18 -0.72
N TYR A 13 5.45 7.44 -0.46
CA TYR A 13 6.80 7.80 -0.89
C TYR A 13 7.72 6.59 -0.70
N ILE A 14 8.39 6.15 -1.77
CA ILE A 14 9.37 5.07 -1.70
C ILE A 14 10.77 5.69 -1.58
N PRO A 15 11.45 5.64 -0.42
CA PRO A 15 12.80 6.15 -0.31
C PRO A 15 13.79 5.29 -1.11
N ASN A 16 14.96 5.85 -1.44
CA ASN A 16 15.98 5.16 -2.24
C ASN A 16 17.06 4.45 -1.41
N GLY A 17 17.04 4.60 -0.08
CA GLY A 17 18.05 4.04 0.81
C GLY A 17 18.00 2.52 0.94
N LYS A 18 19.11 1.92 1.40
CA LYS A 18 19.21 0.49 1.71
C LYS A 18 20.20 0.22 2.84
N ARG A 19 20.03 -0.89 3.56
CA ARG A 19 20.93 -1.39 4.61
C ARG A 19 21.00 -2.92 4.58
N GLY A 20 22.16 -3.46 4.22
CA GLY A 20 22.34 -4.91 4.04
C GLY A 20 21.37 -5.45 3.00
N TYR A 21 20.54 -6.43 3.39
CA TYR A 21 19.50 -7.01 2.53
C TYR A 21 18.19 -6.21 2.50
N LEU A 22 18.05 -5.19 3.36
CA LEU A 22 16.85 -4.36 3.43
C LEU A 22 16.97 -3.18 2.47
N VAL A 23 15.91 -2.95 1.72
CA VAL A 23 15.72 -1.75 0.90
C VAL A 23 14.58 -0.93 1.51
N SER A 24 14.70 0.39 1.45
CA SER A 24 13.59 1.27 1.81
C SER A 24 12.40 0.97 0.91
N HIS A 25 11.22 0.90 1.52
CA HIS A 25 10.00 0.52 0.82
C HIS A 25 8.78 0.91 1.62
N GLU A 26 7.65 0.83 0.95
CA GLU A 26 6.35 0.82 1.58
C GLU A 26 5.68 -0.53 1.41
N SER A 27 4.95 -0.95 2.44
CA SER A 27 4.09 -2.13 2.42
C SER A 27 2.65 -1.68 2.61
N LEU A 28 1.83 -1.86 1.58
CA LEU A 28 0.38 -1.77 1.70
C LEU A 28 -0.13 -3.13 2.19
N CYS A 29 -0.38 -3.21 3.49
CA CYS A 29 -0.86 -4.40 4.16
C CYS A 29 -2.38 -4.44 4.05
N ILE A 30 -2.93 -5.57 3.60
CA ILE A 30 -4.35 -5.76 3.36
C ILE A 30 -4.78 -7.10 3.96
N MET A 31 -5.90 -7.12 4.66
CA MET A 31 -6.49 -8.35 5.16
C MET A 31 -7.94 -8.52 4.68
N ASN A 32 -8.25 -9.75 4.27
CA ASN A 32 -9.58 -10.18 3.88
C ASN A 32 -10.08 -11.23 4.90
N THR A 33 -11.03 -10.83 5.75
CA THR A 33 -11.70 -11.73 6.71
C THR A 33 -13.04 -12.25 6.18
N GLY A 34 -13.36 -11.96 4.92
CA GLY A 34 -14.54 -12.46 4.25
C GLY A 34 -14.38 -13.89 3.75
N ASP A 35 -15.45 -14.38 3.14
CA ASP A 35 -15.63 -15.68 2.50
C ASP A 35 -15.48 -15.63 0.97
N GLU A 36 -15.37 -14.44 0.39
CA GLU A 36 -15.12 -14.22 -1.05
C GLU A 36 -13.72 -13.66 -1.31
N THR A 37 -13.17 -13.92 -2.51
CA THR A 37 -11.91 -13.29 -2.96
C THR A 37 -12.12 -11.79 -3.18
N ALA A 38 -11.30 -10.98 -2.52
CA ALA A 38 -11.26 -9.54 -2.71
C ALA A 38 -10.38 -9.21 -3.91
N LYS A 39 -10.98 -8.66 -4.97
CA LYS A 39 -10.33 -8.01 -6.11
C LYS A 39 -10.19 -6.54 -5.80
N ILE A 40 -8.98 -6.01 -5.89
CA ILE A 40 -8.64 -4.67 -5.42
C ILE A 40 -7.96 -3.90 -6.54
N ARG A 41 -8.55 -2.77 -6.91
CA ARG A 41 -7.97 -1.76 -7.81
C ARG A 41 -7.24 -0.72 -6.96
N ILE A 42 -5.95 -0.54 -7.19
CA ILE A 42 -5.09 0.40 -6.46
C ILE A 42 -4.66 1.49 -7.43
N THR A 43 -5.08 2.72 -7.17
CA THR A 43 -4.75 3.91 -7.94
C THR A 43 -3.73 4.75 -7.18
N PHE A 44 -2.62 5.07 -7.84
CA PHE A 44 -1.57 5.96 -7.35
C PHE A 44 -1.72 7.32 -8.01
N LEU A 45 -1.91 8.36 -7.19
CA LEU A 45 -2.03 9.75 -7.62
C LEU A 45 -0.69 10.45 -7.41
N PHE A 46 -0.23 11.22 -8.40
CA PHE A 46 1.01 12.00 -8.33
C PHE A 46 0.71 13.49 -8.42
N GLU A 47 1.63 14.33 -7.97
CA GLU A 47 1.45 15.79 -7.97
C GLU A 47 1.44 16.40 -9.38
N ASP A 48 2.17 15.77 -10.31
CA ASP A 48 2.49 16.33 -11.64
C ASP A 48 2.46 15.27 -12.77
N SER A 49 1.77 14.14 -12.55
CA SER A 49 1.70 13.05 -13.54
C SER A 49 0.36 12.34 -13.48
N GLU A 50 -0.01 11.73 -14.60
CA GLU A 50 -1.22 10.91 -14.70
C GLU A 50 -1.21 9.76 -13.68
N PRO A 51 -2.40 9.39 -13.15
CA PRO A 51 -2.51 8.27 -12.23
C PRO A 51 -2.03 6.94 -12.83
N VAL A 52 -1.46 6.10 -11.97
CA VAL A 52 -1.07 4.72 -12.32
C VAL A 52 -1.98 3.75 -11.57
N VAL A 53 -2.48 2.73 -12.26
CA VAL A 53 -3.39 1.73 -11.69
C VAL A 53 -2.73 0.36 -11.64
N HIS A 54 -2.90 -0.34 -10.52
CA HIS A 54 -2.51 -1.74 -10.31
C HIS A 54 -3.68 -2.55 -9.77
N GLU A 55 -3.69 -3.85 -10.05
CA GLU A 55 -4.72 -4.77 -9.54
C GLU A 55 -4.07 -5.89 -8.74
N VAL A 56 -4.72 -6.27 -7.63
CA VAL A 56 -4.33 -7.42 -6.80
C VAL A 56 -5.56 -8.19 -6.34
N GLU A 57 -5.36 -9.45 -5.97
CA GLU A 57 -6.40 -10.30 -5.39
C GLU A 57 -5.96 -10.87 -4.04
N ILE A 58 -6.90 -11.01 -3.11
CA ILE A 58 -6.68 -11.63 -1.80
C ILE A 58 -7.80 -12.62 -1.51
N SER A 59 -7.43 -13.90 -1.40
CA SER A 59 -8.37 -14.97 -1.09
C SER A 59 -9.02 -14.81 0.30
N PRO A 60 -10.14 -15.51 0.55
CA PRO A 60 -10.77 -15.57 1.87
C PRO A 60 -9.80 -15.94 2.98
N MET A 61 -9.93 -15.29 4.14
CA MET A 61 -9.12 -15.54 5.34
C MET A 61 -7.62 -15.49 5.06
N LYS A 62 -7.15 -14.43 4.38
CA LYS A 62 -5.73 -14.18 4.07
C LYS A 62 -5.31 -12.74 4.35
N SER A 63 -4.01 -12.58 4.53
CA SER A 63 -3.30 -11.31 4.56
C SER A 63 -2.37 -11.20 3.35
N LEU A 64 -2.20 -9.99 2.83
CA LEU A 64 -1.25 -9.63 1.79
C LEU A 64 -0.44 -8.41 2.25
N HIS A 65 0.88 -8.52 2.23
CA HIS A 65 1.79 -7.38 2.45
C HIS A 65 2.37 -6.97 1.11
N LEU A 66 1.68 -6.07 0.40
CA LEU A 66 2.04 -5.67 -0.96
C LEU A 66 3.23 -4.71 -0.95
N ARG A 67 4.33 -5.12 -1.56
CA ARG A 67 5.56 -4.33 -1.70
C ARG A 67 5.43 -3.29 -2.82
N LEU A 68 5.21 -2.02 -2.47
CA LEU A 68 4.98 -0.94 -3.44
C LEU A 68 6.23 -0.62 -4.28
N ASP A 69 7.42 -0.82 -3.71
CA ASP A 69 8.70 -0.63 -4.41
C ASP A 69 8.95 -1.64 -5.54
N LYS A 70 8.10 -2.68 -5.66
CA LYS A 70 8.17 -3.69 -6.72
C LYS A 70 7.16 -3.43 -7.86
N LEU A 71 6.36 -2.37 -7.77
CA LEU A 71 5.30 -2.05 -8.74
C LEU A 71 5.73 -1.06 -9.83
N GLY A 72 7.03 -0.77 -9.94
CA GLY A 72 7.53 0.21 -10.91
C GLY A 72 7.17 1.67 -10.59
N ILE A 73 6.64 1.95 -9.39
CA ILE A 73 6.42 3.33 -8.91
C ILE A 73 7.78 4.03 -8.78
N PRO A 74 7.94 5.26 -9.30
CA PRO A 74 9.20 5.98 -9.17
C PRO A 74 9.62 6.17 -7.71
N LYS A 75 10.87 5.83 -7.40
CA LYS A 75 11.45 6.12 -6.08
C LYS A 75 11.63 7.63 -5.92
N CYS A 76 11.58 8.09 -4.68
CA CYS A 76 11.74 9.49 -4.32
C CYS A 76 10.76 10.43 -5.03
N LYS A 77 9.58 9.92 -5.39
CA LYS A 77 8.48 10.71 -5.94
C LYS A 77 7.30 10.62 -4.96
N PRO A 78 6.72 11.74 -4.49
CA PRO A 78 5.55 11.72 -3.64
C PRO A 78 4.33 11.22 -4.43
N TYR A 79 3.47 10.46 -3.76
CA TYR A 79 2.20 10.00 -4.29
C TYR A 79 1.17 9.78 -3.17
N SER A 80 -0.08 9.60 -3.55
CA SER A 80 -1.15 9.14 -2.66
C SER A 80 -1.76 7.85 -3.21
N ILE A 81 -2.41 7.07 -2.34
CA ILE A 81 -3.03 5.79 -2.69
C ILE A 81 -4.54 5.89 -2.47
N MET A 82 -5.30 5.50 -3.49
CA MET A 82 -6.71 5.15 -3.38
C MET A 82 -6.86 3.67 -3.75
N ALA A 83 -7.52 2.87 -2.90
CA ALA A 83 -7.77 1.46 -3.17
C ALA A 83 -9.26 1.15 -3.07
N GLU A 84 -9.77 0.41 -4.05
CA GLU A 84 -11.18 0.06 -4.18
C GLU A 84 -11.32 -1.46 -4.33
N SER A 85 -12.21 -2.07 -3.54
CA SER A 85 -12.43 -3.51 -3.53
C SER A 85 -13.88 -3.91 -3.87
N ASN A 86 -14.05 -5.10 -4.44
CA ASN A 86 -15.37 -5.71 -4.58
C ASN A 86 -15.95 -6.20 -3.24
N ALA A 87 -15.12 -6.47 -2.22
CA ALA A 87 -15.52 -6.98 -0.91
C ALA A 87 -14.88 -6.17 0.23
N PRO A 88 -15.50 -6.07 1.42
CA PRO A 88 -14.90 -5.36 2.55
C PRO A 88 -13.58 -5.98 3.00
N VAL A 89 -12.55 -5.14 3.09
CA VAL A 89 -11.19 -5.47 3.55
C VAL A 89 -10.70 -4.41 4.53
N VAL A 90 -9.58 -4.68 5.22
CA VAL A 90 -8.89 -3.68 6.05
C VAL A 90 -7.50 -3.42 5.50
N MET A 91 -7.10 -2.14 5.43
CA MET A 91 -5.80 -1.75 4.88
C MET A 91 -5.00 -0.88 5.84
N GLN A 92 -3.68 -1.10 5.85
CA GLN A 92 -2.69 -0.34 6.61
C GLN A 92 -1.49 -0.05 5.71
N LEU A 93 -0.97 1.17 5.75
CA LEU A 93 0.26 1.53 5.05
C LEU A 93 1.39 1.69 6.06
N SER A 94 2.54 1.09 5.75
CA SER A 94 3.75 1.23 6.56
C SER A 94 4.94 1.52 5.67
N ARG A 95 5.84 2.39 6.14
CA ARG A 95 7.08 2.73 5.45
C ARG A 95 8.28 2.29 6.29
N LEU A 96 9.21 1.60 5.65
CA LEU A 96 10.58 1.44 6.11
C LEU A 96 11.44 2.45 5.35
N ASP A 97 12.06 3.36 6.10
CA ASP A 97 13.12 4.21 5.58
C ASP A 97 14.45 3.82 6.24
N ALA A 98 15.33 3.23 5.44
CA ALA A 98 16.60 2.66 5.88
C ALA A 98 17.74 3.11 4.98
N GLY A 99 18.83 3.56 5.60
CA GLY A 99 20.07 3.93 4.93
C GLY A 99 21.28 3.40 5.66
N LYS A 100 22.47 3.87 5.26
CA LYS A 100 23.73 3.52 5.95
C LYS A 100 23.64 3.88 7.43
N ASP A 101 23.20 5.09 7.74
CA ASP A 101 23.29 5.67 9.08
C ASP A 101 21.93 5.88 9.78
N HIS A 102 20.81 5.59 9.11
CA HIS A 102 19.47 5.68 9.68
C HIS A 102 18.61 4.41 9.46
N TYR A 103 17.64 4.21 10.34
CA TYR A 103 16.63 3.16 10.23
C TYR A 103 15.39 3.59 11.00
N THR A 104 14.27 3.77 10.32
CA THR A 104 13.02 4.19 10.95
C THR A 104 11.81 3.53 10.30
N LEU A 105 10.73 3.50 11.06
CA LEU A 105 9.43 2.96 10.67
C LEU A 105 8.35 3.99 10.99
N MET A 106 7.34 4.04 10.14
CA MET A 106 6.08 4.74 10.42
C MET A 106 4.92 3.91 9.86
N THR A 107 3.75 4.08 10.46
CA THR A 107 2.54 3.38 10.02
C THR A 107 1.28 4.14 10.40
N THR A 108 0.21 3.89 9.66
CA THR A 108 -1.14 4.33 10.00
C THR A 108 -2.17 3.38 9.44
N ILE A 109 -3.31 3.27 10.13
CA ILE A 109 -4.52 2.78 9.49
C ILE A 109 -4.92 3.75 8.37
N GLY A 110 -5.47 3.25 7.27
CA GLY A 110 -5.99 4.11 6.22
C GLY A 110 -7.28 4.78 6.63
N TYR A 111 -7.60 5.91 6.01
CA TYR A 111 -8.98 6.40 6.01
C TYR A 111 -9.83 5.45 5.19
N TRP A 112 -11.06 5.18 5.63
CA TRP A 112 -11.94 4.21 4.97
C TRP A 112 -13.30 4.81 4.65
N GLU A 113 -13.86 4.39 3.53
CA GLU A 113 -15.25 4.63 3.11
C GLU A 113 -15.84 3.33 2.56
N GLU A 114 -17.15 3.15 2.76
CA GLU A 114 -18.05 2.18 2.12
C GLU A 114 -17.41 0.98 1.42
#